data_AF-A0AAX6ND70-F1
#
_entry.id   AF-A0AAX6ND70-F1
#
_cell.length_a   1.000
_cell.length_b   1.000
_cell.length_c   1.000
_cell.angle_alpha   90.00
_cell.angle_beta   90.00
_cell.angle_gamma   90.00
#
_symmetry.space_group_name_H-M   'P 1'
#
loop_
_entity.id
_entity.type
_entity.pdbx_description
1 polymer ?
#
loop_
_entity_poly.entity_id
_entity_poly.type
_entity_poly.pdbx_seq_one_letter_code
_entity_poly.pdbx_strand_id
1 'polypeptide(L)'
;MKFNKKLSLFSIIAVIVVSFIPVIGIKVVNEVFRSYYFGFPARWLGFHLSGGGQLSFQVFNLIFNFFFFYSLFWVTKKIAIRIKEARVI
;
A
#
# COMPACT_ATOMS: atom_id res chain seq x y z
N MET A 1 -7.92 -16.72 9.84
CA MET A 1 -7.99 -15.29 10.23
C MET A 1 -9.38 -14.77 9.85
N LYS A 2 -10.24 -14.35 10.79
CA LYS A 2 -11.56 -13.81 10.43
C LYS A 2 -11.39 -12.39 9.87
N PHE A 3 -11.93 -12.13 8.68
CA PHE A 3 -11.90 -10.80 8.08
C PHE A 3 -12.71 -9.80 8.93
N ASN A 4 -12.01 -8.89 9.59
CA ASN A 4 -12.63 -7.80 10.34
C ASN A 4 -13.00 -6.63 9.41
N LYS A 5 -14.30 -6.37 9.23
CA LYS A 5 -14.82 -5.29 8.36
C LYS A 5 -14.23 -3.91 8.68
N LYS A 6 -14.08 -3.55 9.96
CA LYS A 6 -13.51 -2.25 10.36
C LYS A 6 -12.04 -2.16 9.95
N LEU A 7 -11.28 -3.23 10.19
CA LEU A 7 -9.85 -3.28 9.86
C LEU A 7 -9.62 -3.24 8.34
N SER A 8 -10.47 -3.91 7.56
CA SER A 8 -10.49 -3.83 6.10
C SER A 8 -10.79 -2.40 5.62
N LEU A 9 -11.77 -1.71 6.21
CA LEU A 9 -12.10 -0.32 5.87
C LEU A 9 -10.90 0.61 6.10
N PHE A 10 -10.27 0.52 7.27
CA PHE A 10 -9.06 1.30 7.57
C PHE A 10 -7.91 0.99 6.59
N SER A 11 -7.75 -0.28 6.21
CA SER A 11 -6.74 -0.69 5.24
C SER A 11 -6.97 -0.06 3.88
N ILE A 12 -8.22 -0.05 3.38
CA ILE A 12 -8.56 0.59 2.11
C ILE A 12 -8.31 2.11 2.17
N ILE A 13 -8.72 2.77 3.26
CA ILE A 13 -8.48 4.21 3.44
C ILE A 13 -6.98 4.50 3.45
N ALA A 14 -6.18 3.68 4.14
CA ALA A 14 -4.73 3.84 4.16
C ALA A 14 -4.10 3.64 2.77
N VAL A 15 -4.56 2.64 2.01
CA VAL A 15 -4.14 2.46 0.62
C VAL A 15 -4.44 3.71 -0.20
N ILE A 16 -5.66 4.26 -0.11
CA ILE A 16 -6.07 5.45 -0.86
C ILE A 16 -5.18 6.64 -0.49
N VAL A 17 -5.08 6.98 0.80
CA VAL A 17 -4.31 8.13 1.29
C VAL A 17 -2.84 8.03 0.88
N VAL A 18 -2.23 6.87 1.08
CA VAL A 18 -0.81 6.69 0.80
C VAL A 18 -0.53 6.59 -0.71
N SER A 19 -1.50 6.15 -1.52
CA SER A 19 -1.38 6.14 -3.00
C SER A 19 -1.32 7.55 -3.61
N PHE A 20 -1.78 8.58 -2.90
CA PHE A 20 -1.64 9.98 -3.32
C PHE A 20 -0.26 10.57 -3.01
N ILE A 21 0.63 9.85 -2.35
CA ILE A 21 1.99 10.32 -2.04
C ILE A 21 2.93 9.88 -3.18
N PRO A 22 3.31 10.77 -4.11
CA PRO A 22 3.93 10.38 -5.37
C PRO A 22 5.44 10.04 -5.25
N VAL A 23 6.00 9.99 -4.04
CA VAL A 23 7.45 10.09 -3.78
C VAL A 23 8.10 8.79 -3.29
N ILE A 24 7.31 7.82 -2.84
CA ILE A 24 7.86 6.65 -2.17
C ILE A 24 7.74 5.44 -3.12
N GLY A 25 8.88 4.94 -3.62
CA GLY A 25 8.94 3.80 -4.54
C GLY A 25 10.27 3.72 -5.31
N ILE A 26 10.68 2.51 -5.71
CA ILE A 26 11.90 2.30 -6.50
C ILE A 26 11.53 2.50 -7.97
N LYS A 27 12.04 3.58 -8.55
CA LYS A 27 11.97 3.81 -10.00
C LYS A 27 13.05 2.99 -10.67
N VAL A 28 12.67 1.89 -11.30
CA VAL A 28 13.58 1.13 -12.17
C VAL A 28 13.54 1.80 -13.55
N VAL A 29 14.58 2.56 -13.86
CA VAL A 29 14.79 3.13 -15.19
C VAL A 29 15.58 2.09 -15.99
N ASN A 30 14.94 1.46 -16.96
CA ASN A 30 15.62 0.63 -17.93
C ASN A 30 15.58 1.37 -19.28
N GLU A 31 16.74 1.56 -19.92
CA GLU A 31 16.90 2.39 -21.11
C GLU A 31 16.15 1.83 -22.33
N VAL A 32 15.85 0.52 -22.34
CA VAL A 32 15.19 -0.18 -23.44
C VAL A 32 13.68 -0.39 -23.21
N PHE A 33 13.27 -0.54 -21.95
CA PHE A 33 11.87 -0.79 -21.56
C PHE A 33 11.46 0.21 -20.47
N ARG A 34 10.74 1.26 -20.89
CA ARG A 34 9.82 2.12 -20.12
C ARG A 34 10.02 2.11 -18.59
N SER A 35 10.36 3.26 -18.00
CA SER A 35 10.44 3.46 -16.53
C SER A 35 9.33 2.74 -15.75
N TYR A 36 9.64 1.70 -14.95
CA TYR A 36 8.66 1.04 -14.09
C TYR A 36 8.84 1.47 -12.63
N TYR A 37 7.73 1.70 -11.93
CA TYR A 37 7.76 1.90 -10.49
C TYR A 37 7.44 0.58 -9.80
N PHE A 38 8.38 0.10 -8.98
CA PHE A 38 8.22 -1.06 -8.11
C PHE A 38 8.33 -0.61 -6.64
N GLY A 39 7.53 -1.19 -5.77
CA GLY A 39 7.64 -1.00 -4.31
C GLY A 39 6.57 -0.10 -3.69
N PHE A 40 6.54 -0.11 -2.36
CA PHE A 40 5.54 0.53 -1.52
C PHE A 40 5.85 2.00 -1.27
N PRO A 41 4.83 2.89 -1.24
CA PRO A 41 3.49 2.75 -1.79
C PRO A 41 3.52 2.83 -3.31
N ALA A 42 3.09 1.73 -3.92
CA ALA A 42 3.03 1.65 -5.35
C ALA A 42 1.98 2.62 -5.89
N ARG A 43 2.38 3.44 -6.85
CA ARG A 43 1.49 4.34 -7.58
C ARG A 43 0.36 3.52 -8.21
N TRP A 44 -0.87 3.78 -7.77
CA TRP A 44 -2.09 3.25 -8.39
C TRP A 44 -2.25 3.68 -9.87
N LEU A 45 -1.80 4.90 -10.18
CA LEU A 45 -1.77 5.49 -11.52
C LEU A 45 -0.32 5.83 -11.90
N GLY A 46 0.31 4.97 -12.69
CA GLY A 46 1.57 5.27 -13.35
C GLY A 46 1.32 6.03 -14.66
N PHE A 47 1.73 7.30 -14.73
CA PHE A 47 1.77 8.05 -15.99
C PHE A 47 3.16 7.90 -16.62
N HIS A 48 3.25 7.13 -17.70
CA HIS A 48 4.49 6.94 -18.44
C HIS A 48 4.58 7.96 -19.58
N LEU A 49 5.32 9.06 -19.36
CA LEU A 49 5.57 10.10 -20.36
C LEU A 49 6.40 9.60 -21.56
N SER A 50 7.30 8.63 -21.35
CA SER A 50 8.26 8.18 -22.38
C SER A 50 7.69 7.27 -23.47
N GLY A 51 6.37 7.08 -23.56
CA GLY A 51 5.75 6.14 -24.51
C GLY A 51 4.32 6.48 -24.90
N GLY A 52 3.98 7.77 -24.99
CA GLY A 52 2.66 8.24 -25.46
C GLY A 52 1.59 8.41 -24.38
N GLY A 53 1.96 8.64 -23.11
CA GLY A 53 1.00 8.98 -22.06
C GLY A 53 0.12 7.80 -21.61
N GLN A 54 0.70 6.61 -21.50
CA GLN A 54 -0.04 5.42 -21.08
C GLN A 54 -0.26 5.41 -19.56
N LEU A 55 -1.52 5.32 -19.16
CA LEU A 55 -1.94 5.02 -17.79
C LEU A 55 -1.86 3.51 -17.58
N SER A 56 -0.97 3.06 -16.69
CA SER A 56 -0.91 1.66 -16.29
C SER A 56 -1.58 1.49 -14.93
N PHE A 57 -2.67 0.73 -14.89
CA PHE A 57 -3.31 0.30 -13.64
C PHE A 57 -2.52 -0.87 -13.05
N GLN A 58 -1.81 -0.62 -11.96
CA GLN A 58 -1.06 -1.65 -11.26
C GLN A 58 -1.96 -2.37 -10.24
N VAL A 59 -2.91 -3.18 -10.73
CA VAL A 59 -3.91 -3.88 -9.89
C VAL A 59 -3.27 -4.77 -8.82
N PHE A 60 -2.18 -5.47 -9.16
CA PHE A 60 -1.43 -6.29 -8.20
C PHE A 60 -0.86 -5.48 -7.04
N ASN A 61 -0.49 -4.22 -7.30
CA ASN A 61 0.05 -3.34 -6.28
C ASN A 61 -1.03 -2.83 -5.33
N LEU A 62 -2.26 -2.59 -5.82
CA LEU A 62 -3.40 -2.25 -4.97
C LEU A 62 -3.71 -3.39 -3.99
N ILE A 63 -3.77 -4.62 -4.50
CA ILE A 63 -4.04 -5.82 -3.71
C ILE A 63 -2.95 -6.02 -2.66
N PHE A 64 -1.68 -5.93 -3.07
CA PHE A 64 -0.55 -6.05 -2.16
C PHE A 64 -0.57 -4.97 -1.06
N ASN A 65 -0.79 -3.70 -1.41
CA ASN A 65 -0.86 -2.61 -0.44
C ASN A 65 -2.00 -2.83 0.56
N PHE A 66 -3.17 -3.29 0.09
CA PHE A 66 -4.30 -3.62 0.97
C PHE A 66 -3.90 -4.68 1.99
N PHE A 67 -3.30 -5.80 1.56
CA PHE A 67 -2.86 -6.85 2.46
C PHE A 67 -1.76 -6.39 3.42
N PHE A 68 -0.84 -5.54 2.96
CA PHE A 68 0.20 -4.96 3.80
C PHE A 68 -0.40 -4.12 4.94
N PHE A 69 -1.26 -3.13 4.63
CA PHE A 69 -1.91 -2.31 5.66
C PHE A 69 -2.83 -3.12 6.57
N TYR A 70 -3.52 -4.11 6.02
CA TYR A 70 -4.35 -5.02 6.81
C TYR A 70 -3.52 -5.80 7.84
N SER A 71 -2.38 -6.35 7.41
CA SER A 71 -1.44 -7.04 8.30
C SER A 71 -0.88 -6.07 9.36
N LEU A 72 -0.47 -4.87 8.95
CA LEU A 72 0.06 -3.84 9.84
C LEU A 72 -0.94 -3.47 10.94
N PHE A 73 -2.18 -3.12 10.58
CA PHE A 73 -3.23 -2.78 11.54
C PHE A 73 -3.61 -3.95 12.44
N TRP A 74 -3.56 -5.18 11.92
CA TRP A 74 -3.79 -6.36 12.73
C TRP A 74 -2.73 -6.56 13.81
N VAL A 75 -1.45 -6.36 13.45
CA VAL A 75 -0.33 -6.40 14.40
C VAL A 75 -0.43 -5.25 15.41
N THR A 76 -0.66 -4.01 14.97
CA THR A 76 -0.81 -2.85 15.86
C THR A 76 -1.96 -3.05 16.84
N LYS A 77 -3.10 -3.58 16.38
CA LYS A 77 -4.23 -3.90 17.26
C LYS A 77 -3.85 -4.93 18.33
N LYS A 78 -3.12 -5.99 17.95
CA LYS A 78 -2.64 -6.99 18.92
C LYS A 78 -1.72 -6.37 19.96
N ILE A 79 -0.76 -5.56 19.53
CA ILE A 79 0.17 -4.87 20.43
C ILE A 79 -0.59 -3.94 21.38
N ALA A 80 -1.54 -3.14 20.87
CA ALA A 80 -2.34 -2.23 21.68
C ALA A 80 -3.17 -2.96 22.76
N ILE A 81 -3.73 -4.12 22.43
CA ILE A 81 -4.46 -4.96 23.41
C ILE A 81 -3.50 -5.45 24.50
N ARG A 82 -2.33 -5.97 24.12
CA ARG A 82 -1.32 -6.45 25.08
C ARG A 82 -0.82 -5.34 26.00
N ILE A 83 -0.58 -4.14 25.47
CA ILE A 83 -0.18 -2.98 26.27
C ILE A 83 -1.30 -2.59 27.25
N LYS A 84 -2.56 -2.59 26.81
CA LYS A 84 -3.70 -2.28 27.68
C LYS A 84 -3.82 -3.28 28.83
N GLU A 85 -3.67 -4.57 28.55
CA GLU A 85 -3.66 -5.62 29.58
C GLU A 85 -2.51 -5.43 30.58
N ALA A 86 -1.31 -5.12 30.11
CA ALA A 86 -0.14 -4.88 30.95
C ALA A 86 -0.23 -3.61 31.80
N ARG A 87 -1.09 -2.65 31.43
CA ARG A 87 -1.26 -1.36 32.14
C ARG A 87 -2.43 -1.38 33.14
N VAL A 88 -3.24 -2.45 33.14
CA VAL A 88 -4.41 -2.62 34.02
C VAL A 88 -4.08 -3.54 35.21
N ILE A 89 -2.88 -4.10 35.24
CA ILE A 89 -2.24 -4.77 36.39
C ILE A 89 -1.33 -3.74 37.07
#